data_AF-A0A7K3KQ14-F1
#
_entry.id   AF-A0A7K3KQ14-F1
#
_cell.length_a   1.000
_cell.length_b   1.000
_cell.length_c   1.000
_cell.angle_alpha   90.00
_cell.angle_beta   90.00
_cell.angle_gamma   90.00
#
_symmetry.space_group_name_H-M   'P 1'
#
loop_
_entity.id
_entity.type
_entity.pdbx_description
1 polymer ?
#
loop_
_entity_poly.entity_id
_entity_poly.type
_entity_poly.pdbx_seq_one_letter_code
_entity_poly.pdbx_strand_id
1 'polypeptide(L)' 'VIGGSLGLSDAVYKRSDVQISFGRFTLPHQLMRLVLIEQIYRAQMINRGSAYHK' A
#
# COMPACT_ATOMS: atom_id res chain seq x y z
N VAL A 1 -2.38 5.54 4.28
CA VAL A 1 -2.81 6.75 3.53
C VAL A 1 -2.03 6.79 2.23
N ILE A 2 -2.66 7.13 1.10
CA ILE A 2 -1.96 7.34 -0.18
C ILE A 2 -2.03 8.84 -0.51
N GLY A 3 -0.88 9.46 -0.74
CA GLY A 3 -0.79 10.87 -1.10
C GLY A 3 -1.27 11.17 -2.52
N GLY A 4 -1.41 12.46 -2.82
CA GLY A 4 -1.68 12.94 -4.18
C GLY A 4 -0.41 12.96 -5.04
N SER A 5 -0.45 13.71 -6.14
CA SER A 5 0.71 13.90 -7.04
C SER A 5 1.93 14.52 -6.35
N LEU A 6 1.72 15.33 -5.32
CA LEU A 6 2.77 15.99 -4.54
C LEU A 6 3.20 15.20 -3.29
N GLY A 7 2.66 13.99 -3.07
CA GLY A 7 2.97 13.18 -1.90
C GLY A 7 2.12 13.52 -0.67
N LEU A 8 2.70 13.34 0.52
CA LEU A 8 2.06 13.57 1.83
C LEU A 8 2.77 14.71 2.56
N SER A 9 2.04 15.43 3.42
CA SER A 9 2.63 16.44 4.29
C SER A 9 3.37 15.79 5.47
N ASP A 10 4.35 16.51 6.02
CA ASP A 10 5.12 16.08 7.20
C ASP A 10 4.24 15.75 8.41
N ALA A 11 3.10 16.43 8.56
CA ALA A 11 2.13 16.14 9.61
C ALA A 11 1.57 14.71 9.49
N VAL A 12 1.33 14.22 8.28
CA VAL A 12 0.85 12.85 8.05
C VAL A 12 1.94 11.84 8.38
N TYR A 13 3.19 12.11 7.98
CA TYR A 13 4.33 11.25 8.33
C TYR A 13 4.59 11.17 9.84
N LYS A 14 4.50 12.31 10.54
CA LYS A 14 4.66 12.35 12.01
C LYS A 14 3.52 11.64 12.74
N ARG A 15 2.32 11.59 12.16
CA ARG A 15 1.16 10.91 12.74
C ARG A 15 1.12 9.41 12.45
N SER A 16 1.83 8.93 11.42
CA SER A 16 1.75 7.53 10.99
C SER A 16 2.46 6.60 11.99
N ASP A 17 1.77 5.54 12.42
CA ASP A 17 2.38 4.50 13.27
C ASP A 17 3.31 3.58 12.46
N VAL A 18 3.00 3.37 11.17
CA VAL A 18 3.77 2.50 10.27
C VAL A 18 3.87 3.13 8.89
N GLN A 19 5.06 3.03 8.30
CA GLN A 19 5.33 3.41 6.92
C GLN A 19 5.67 2.16 6.10
N ILE A 20 4.91 1.91 5.04
CA ILE A 20 5.05 0.72 4.19
C ILE A 20 5.49 1.14 2.81
N SER A 21 6.58 0.53 2.31
CA SER A 21 7.08 0.75 0.96
C SER A 21 6.74 -0.44 0.05
N PHE A 22 6.36 -0.15 -1.19
CA PHE A 22 6.07 -1.14 -2.24
C PHE A 22 7.22 -1.28 -3.26
N GLY A 23 8.37 -0.65 -2.98
CA GLY A 23 9.55 -0.67 -3.84
C GLY A 23 10.26 0.69 -3.91
N ARG A 24 11.26 0.79 -4.79
CA ARG A 24 12.04 2.04 -5.02
C ARG A 24 11.51 2.90 -6.18
N PHE A 25 10.48 2.44 -6.89
CA PHE A 25 9.89 3.12 -8.03
C PHE A 25 8.68 3.97 -7.64
N THR A 26 8.43 5.03 -8.40
CA THR A 26 7.26 5.90 -8.18
C THR A 26 6.06 5.38 -8.94
N LEU A 27 5.02 4.98 -8.21
CA LEU A 27 3.72 4.61 -8.80
C LEU A 27 2.80 5.84 -8.89
N PRO A 28 2.08 6.04 -10.01
CA PRO A 28 0.96 6.96 -10.04
C PRO A 28 -0.04 6.64 -8.93
N HIS A 29 -0.51 7.64 -8.20
CA HIS A 29 -1.35 7.43 -7.00
C HIS A 29 -2.62 6.59 -7.27
N GLN A 30 -3.19 6.67 -8.48
CA GLN A 30 -4.31 5.81 -8.89
C GLN A 30 -3.91 4.33 -8.98
N LEU A 31 -2.76 4.03 -9.58
CA LEU A 31 -2.23 2.67 -9.68
C LEU A 31 -1.80 2.14 -8.30
N MET A 32 -1.18 2.98 -7.47
CA MET A 32 -0.82 2.63 -6.09
C MET A 32 -2.06 2.19 -5.28
N ARG A 33 -3.22 2.82 -5.48
CA ARG A 33 -4.47 2.41 -4.82
C ARG A 33 -4.86 0.98 -5.21
N LEU A 34 -4.79 0.65 -6.50
CA LEU A 34 -5.12 -0.70 -6.98
C LEU A 34 -4.15 -1.73 -6.41
N VAL A 35 -2.85 -1.45 -6.45
CA VAL A 35 -1.81 -2.33 -5.92
C VAL A 35 -1.98 -2.55 -4.40
N LEU A 36 -2.28 -1.51 -3.63
CA LEU A 36 -2.53 -1.64 -2.20
C LEU A 36 -3.73 -2.56 -1.91
N ILE A 37 -4.83 -2.39 -2.63
CA ILE A 37 -6.03 -3.23 -2.45
C ILE A 37 -5.72 -4.69 -2.77
N GLU A 38 -4.98 -4.93 -3.87
CA GLU A 38 -4.57 -6.27 -4.26
C GLU A 38 -3.69 -6.92 -3.17
N GLN A 39 -2.72 -6.19 -2.62
CA GLN A 39 -1.85 -6.73 -1.55
C GLN A 39 -2.61 -6.99 -0.25
N ILE A 40 -3.61 -6.16 0.11
CA ILE A 40 -4.48 -6.43 1.26
C ILE A 40 -5.30 -7.71 1.02
N TYR A 41 -5.87 -7.87 -0.17
CA TYR A 41 -6.60 -9.08 -0.54
C TYR A 41 -5.70 -10.31 -0.47
N ARG A 42 -4.51 -10.23 -1.05
CA ARG A 42 -3.50 -11.30 -0.99
C ARG A 42 -3.17 -11.67 0.45
N ALA A 43 -2.93 -10.69 1.32
CA ALA A 43 -2.65 -10.93 2.74
C ALA A 43 -3.81 -11.68 3.44
N GLN A 44 -5.06 -11.31 3.15
CA GLN A 44 -6.23 -12.04 3.66
C GLN A 44 -6.29 -13.49 3.15
N MET A 45 -5.98 -13.72 1.87
CA MET A 45 -5.99 -15.05 1.28
C MET A 45 -4.89 -15.94 1.87
N ILE A 46 -3.70 -15.39 2.12
CA ILE A 46 -2.61 -16.08 2.84
C ILE A 46 -3.07 -16.45 4.26
N ASN A 47 -3.64 -15.50 5.01
CA ASN A 47 -4.11 -15.75 6.37
C ASN A 47 -5.22 -16.81 6.46
N ARG A 48 -5.99 -17.00 5.38
CA ARG A 48 -7.03 -18.03 5.26
C ARG A 48 -6.49 -19.38 4.76
N GLY A 49 -5.20 -19.48 4.46
CA GLY A 49 -4.61 -20.69 3.87
C GLY A 49 -5.11 -20.98 2.45
N SER A 50 -5.54 -19.96 1.70
CA SER A 50 -6.05 -20.13 0.34
C SER A 50 -4.90 -20.22 -0.69
N ALA A 51 -5.09 -21.04 -1.72
CA ALA A 51 -4.15 -21.22 -2.83
C ALA A 51 -4.05 -20.03 -3.82
N TYR A 52 -4.63 -18.87 -3.48
CA TYR A 52 -4.53 -17.66 -4.30
C TYR A 52 -3.08 -17.17 -4.42
N HIS A 53 -2.35 -17.22 -3.32
CA HIS A 53 -0.91 -16.99 -3.32
C HIS A 53 -0.21 -18.33 -3.56
N LYS A 54 0.67 -18.36 -4.55
CA LYS A 54 1.56 -19.47 -4.88
C LYS A 54 2.99 -19.08 -4.56
#